data_AF-K1PPY2-F1
#
_entry.id   AF-K1PPY2-F1
#
_cell.length_a   1.000
_cell.length_b   1.000
_cell.length_c   1.000
_cell.angle_alpha   90.00
_cell.angle_beta   90.00
_cell.angle_gamma   90.00
#
_symmetry.space_group_name_H-M   'P 1'
#
loop_
_entity.id
_entity.type
_entity.pdbx_description
1 polymer ?
#
loop_
_entity_poly.entity_id
_entity_poly.type
_entity_poly.pdbx_seq_one_letter_code
_entity_poly.pdbx_strand_id
1 'polypeptide(L)'
;RRCITSGFFANAAYLHYTGVYRTVRDDHELHIHPTSVLTFTDPPKWVVFNDIVQTNKDYMRDISVIEPDWLCELAPHFYQFGTHNSVDPRDSCVHFVSDCIFIGMVLRLNTIPSDRL
;
A
#
# COMPACT_ATOMS: atom_id res chain seq x y z
N ARG A 1 7.62 -11.63 -5.18
CA ARG A 1 7.10 -10.24 -5.27
C ARG A 1 6.94 -9.60 -3.90
N ARG A 2 6.44 -10.32 -2.87
CA ARG A 2 6.33 -9.81 -1.49
C ARG A 2 7.62 -9.21 -0.90
N CYS A 3 8.80 -9.78 -1.18
CA CYS A 3 10.09 -9.22 -0.75
C CYS A 3 10.42 -7.85 -1.35
N ILE A 4 9.98 -7.59 -2.60
CA ILE A 4 10.14 -6.29 -3.24
C ILE A 4 9.15 -5.31 -2.61
N THR A 5 7.89 -5.74 -2.44
CA THR A 5 6.86 -4.96 -1.77
C THR A 5 7.27 -4.58 -0.33
N SER A 6 7.95 -5.44 0.43
CA SER A 6 8.41 -5.12 1.78
C SER A 6 9.55 -4.09 1.83
N GLY A 7 10.33 -3.96 0.77
CA GLY A 7 11.38 -2.94 0.68
C GLY A 7 10.88 -1.61 0.13
N PHE A 8 9.89 -1.67 -0.78
CA PHE A 8 9.39 -0.52 -1.54
C PHE A 8 7.93 -0.18 -1.23
N PHE A 9 7.43 -0.55 -0.05
CA PHE A 9 6.04 -0.30 0.35
C PHE A 9 5.68 1.19 0.35
N ALA A 10 6.65 2.09 0.53
CA ALA A 10 6.42 3.54 0.47
C ALA A 10 6.26 4.07 -0.98
N ASN A 11 6.79 3.34 -1.96
CA ASN A 11 6.81 3.69 -3.38
C ASN A 11 5.71 2.95 -4.14
N ALA A 12 4.48 3.03 -3.62
CA ALA A 12 3.30 2.43 -4.24
C ALA A 12 2.54 3.47 -5.06
N ALA A 13 2.01 3.04 -6.21
CA ALA A 13 1.13 3.81 -7.06
C ALA A 13 -0.07 2.98 -7.52
N TYR A 14 -1.20 3.66 -7.72
CA TYR A 14 -2.43 3.07 -8.19
C TYR A 14 -2.89 3.75 -9.49
N LEU A 15 -3.64 3.02 -10.31
CA LEU A 15 -4.23 3.54 -11.53
C LEU A 15 -5.53 4.26 -11.20
N HIS A 16 -5.57 5.56 -11.42
CA HIS A 16 -6.76 6.38 -11.24
C HIS A 16 -7.76 6.17 -12.40
N TYR A 17 -9.05 6.44 -12.18
CA TYR A 17 -10.09 6.27 -13.21
C TYR A 17 -9.86 7.13 -14.47
N THR A 18 -9.11 8.22 -14.35
CA THR A 18 -8.68 9.08 -15.47
C THR A 18 -7.64 8.40 -16.39
N GLY A 19 -7.08 7.26 -15.99
CA GLY A 19 -6.04 6.53 -16.73
C GLY A 19 -4.60 7.03 -16.44
N VAL A 20 -4.42 7.80 -15.38
CA VAL A 20 -3.11 8.29 -14.90
C VAL A 20 -2.75 7.54 -13.62
N TYR A 21 -1.46 7.27 -13.39
CA TYR A 21 -1.02 6.66 -12.13
C TYR A 21 -0.80 7.73 -11.08
N ARG A 22 -1.21 7.46 -9.85
CA ARG A 22 -1.00 8.34 -8.70
C ARG A 22 -0.30 7.63 -7.57
N THR A 23 0.61 8.31 -6.90
CA THR A 23 1.28 7.77 -5.72
C THR A 23 0.33 7.76 -4.52
N VAL A 24 0.41 6.73 -3.69
CA VAL A 24 -0.45 6.62 -2.50
C VAL A 24 -0.09 7.67 -1.43
N ARG A 25 1.16 8.16 -1.44
CA ARG A 25 1.68 9.06 -0.40
C ARG A 25 1.38 10.54 -0.66
N ASP A 26 1.60 10.99 -1.88
CA ASP A 26 1.59 12.41 -2.24
C ASP A 26 0.50 12.75 -3.28
N ASP A 27 -0.33 11.77 -3.69
CA ASP A 27 -1.27 11.86 -4.82
C ASP A 27 -0.62 12.44 -6.09
N HIS A 28 0.67 12.16 -6.25
CA HIS A 28 1.47 12.75 -7.32
C HIS A 28 1.20 12.00 -8.62
N GLU A 29 0.92 12.76 -9.69
CA GLU A 29 0.64 12.19 -11.01
C GLU A 29 1.92 11.72 -11.69
N LEU A 30 2.00 10.41 -11.92
CA LEU A 30 3.14 9.74 -12.52
C LEU A 30 2.75 9.03 -13.81
N HIS A 31 3.72 8.93 -14.72
CA HIS A 31 3.56 8.22 -15.97
C HIS A 31 4.52 7.02 -16.06
N ILE A 32 4.12 6.01 -16.82
CA ILE A 32 5.01 4.89 -17.13
C ILE A 32 6.07 5.37 -18.12
N HIS A 33 7.34 5.13 -17.80
CA HIS A 33 8.43 5.45 -18.72
C HIS A 33 8.31 4.60 -20.00
N PRO A 34 8.49 5.16 -21.22
CA PRO A 34 8.27 4.45 -22.49
C PRO A 34 9.19 3.24 -22.70
N THR A 35 10.30 3.13 -21.97
CA THR A 35 11.17 1.93 -21.98
C THR A 35 10.62 0.77 -21.14
N SER A 36 9.52 0.96 -20.40
CA SER A 36 8.91 -0.09 -19.59
C SER A 36 8.02 -1.00 -20.45
N VAL A 37 8.23 -2.31 -20.31
CA VAL A 37 7.49 -3.38 -21.01
C VAL A 37 6.01 -3.42 -20.62
N LEU A 38 5.64 -2.87 -19.45
CA LEU A 38 4.27 -2.83 -18.93
C LEU A 38 3.31 -1.92 -19.73
N THR A 39 3.80 -1.15 -20.69
CA THR A 39 2.96 -0.29 -21.55
C THR A 39 2.14 -1.10 -22.56
N PHE A 40 2.47 -2.39 -22.79
CA PHE A 40 1.91 -3.20 -23.87
C PHE A 40 0.80 -4.19 -23.47
N THR A 41 0.51 -4.35 -22.18
CA THR A 41 -0.48 -5.32 -21.67
C THR A 41 -1.28 -4.63 -20.56
N ASP A 42 -2.57 -4.94 -20.47
CA ASP A 42 -3.58 -4.26 -19.64
C ASP A 42 -3.01 -3.58 -18.37
N PRO A 43 -3.18 -2.25 -18.21
CA PRO A 43 -2.52 -1.53 -17.15
C PRO A 43 -3.01 -2.04 -15.78
N PRO A 44 -2.12 -2.59 -14.96
CA PRO A 44 -2.49 -3.12 -13.65
C PRO A 44 -2.93 -1.98 -12.73
N LYS A 45 -3.94 -2.27 -11.89
CA LYS A 45 -4.50 -1.27 -10.98
C LYS A 45 -3.52 -0.82 -9.88
N TRP A 46 -2.66 -1.72 -9.42
CA TRP A 46 -1.74 -1.50 -8.31
C TRP A 46 -0.32 -1.88 -8.69
N VAL A 47 0.60 -0.96 -8.47
CA VAL A 47 2.01 -1.14 -8.82
C VAL A 47 2.94 -0.52 -7.78
N VAL A 48 4.16 -1.04 -7.74
CA VAL A 48 5.28 -0.46 -6.99
C VAL A 48 6.39 -0.11 -7.96
N PHE A 49 7.08 0.99 -7.71
CA PHE A 49 8.19 1.47 -8.52
C PHE A 49 9.47 1.61 -7.70
N ASN A 50 10.63 1.45 -8.36
CA ASN A 50 11.93 1.62 -7.71
C ASN A 50 12.32 3.09 -7.63
N ASP A 51 12.29 3.78 -8.78
CA ASP A 51 12.74 5.17 -8.92
C ASP A 51 11.76 6.03 -9.74
N ILE A 52 11.81 7.33 -9.50
CA ILE A 52 11.13 8.34 -10.30
C ILE A 52 12.18 9.16 -11.04
N VAL A 53 11.99 9.31 -12.35
CA VAL A 53 12.81 10.15 -13.22
C VAL A 53 12.00 11.39 -13.55
N GLN A 54 12.40 12.52 -12.97
CA GLN A 54 11.83 13.82 -13.29
C GLN A 54 12.53 14.37 -14.54
N THR A 55 11.78 14.64 -15.61
CA THR A 55 12.33 15.28 -16.82
C THR A 55 11.38 16.36 -17.32
N ASN A 56 10.46 16.02 -18.23
CA ASN A 56 9.35 16.90 -18.63
C ASN A 56 8.03 16.53 -17.93
N LYS A 57 7.90 15.25 -17.58
CA LYS A 57 6.87 14.67 -16.76
C LYS A 57 7.57 13.68 -15.84
N ASP A 58 6.96 13.36 -14.72
CA ASP A 58 7.55 12.44 -13.76
C ASP A 58 7.25 11.00 -14.20
N TYR A 59 8.32 10.26 -14.50
CA TYR A 59 8.23 8.91 -15.04
C TYR A 59 8.70 7.87 -14.02
N MET A 60 7.92 6.81 -13.84
CA MET A 60 8.30 5.67 -13.02
C MET A 60 9.21 4.72 -13.79
N ARG A 61 10.27 4.26 -13.13
CA ARG A 61 11.20 3.24 -13.61
C ARG A 61 11.11 1.99 -12.74
N ASP A 62 11.27 0.83 -13.39
CA ASP A 62 11.24 -0.49 -12.76
C ASP A 62 9.94 -0.74 -11.99
N ILE A 63 8.86 -0.93 -12.75
CA ILE A 63 7.51 -1.08 -12.22
C ILE A 63 7.22 -2.56 -12.03
N SER A 64 6.70 -2.92 -10.86
CA SER A 64 6.28 -4.27 -10.52
C SER A 64 4.82 -4.30 -10.10
N VAL A 65 4.07 -5.26 -10.65
CA VAL A 65 2.66 -5.47 -10.30
C VAL A 65 2.54 -6.10 -8.92
N ILE A 66 1.72 -5.48 -8.07
CA ILE A 66 1.49 -5.92 -6.68
C ILE A 66 -0.01 -6.00 -6.38
N GLU A 67 -0.34 -6.72 -5.31
CA GLU A 67 -1.68 -6.76 -4.72
C GLU A 67 -1.73 -5.82 -3.52
N PRO A 68 -2.84 -5.09 -3.30
CA PRO A 68 -2.98 -4.16 -2.19
C PRO A 68 -2.94 -4.86 -0.82
N ASP A 69 -3.40 -6.11 -0.73
CA ASP A 69 -3.37 -6.91 0.50
C ASP A 69 -1.96 -7.02 1.09
N TRP A 70 -0.94 -7.14 0.23
CA TRP A 70 0.45 -7.26 0.69
C TRP A 70 0.96 -5.97 1.35
N LEU A 71 0.50 -4.79 0.90
CA LEU A 71 0.89 -3.51 1.50
C LEU A 71 0.33 -3.39 2.92
N CYS A 72 -0.93 -3.79 3.10
CA CYS A 72 -1.60 -3.80 4.39
C CYS A 72 -0.99 -4.83 5.36
N GLU A 73 -0.62 -6.02 4.87
CA GLU A 73 0.06 -7.06 5.68
C GLU A 73 1.47 -6.66 6.11
N LEU A 74 2.26 -6.09 5.19
CA LEU A 74 3.68 -5.80 5.42
C LEU A 74 3.91 -4.50 6.19
N ALA A 75 3.05 -3.51 6.01
CA ALA A 75 3.20 -2.19 6.63
C ALA A 75 1.85 -1.65 7.16
N PRO A 76 1.23 -2.33 8.15
CA PRO A 76 -0.05 -1.89 8.71
C PRO A 76 0.07 -0.48 9.30
N HIS A 77 1.16 -0.16 9.99
CA HIS A 77 1.39 1.16 10.57
C HIS A 77 1.47 2.31 9.55
N PHE A 78 1.84 2.02 8.29
CA PHE A 78 1.98 3.04 7.24
C PHE A 78 0.62 3.30 6.56
N TYR A 79 -0.12 2.22 6.29
CA TYR A 79 -1.38 2.26 5.54
C TYR A 79 -2.63 2.43 6.42
N GLN A 80 -2.56 2.10 7.72
CA GLN A 80 -3.70 2.22 8.67
C GLN A 80 -3.97 3.65 9.13
N PHE A 81 -2.96 4.53 9.09
CA PHE A 81 -3.07 5.94 9.50
C PHE A 81 -2.98 6.92 8.33
N GLY A 82 -2.43 6.49 7.19
CA GLY A 82 -2.05 7.40 6.10
C GLY A 82 -3.13 7.70 5.06
N THR A 83 -4.11 6.82 4.87
CA THR A 83 -4.96 6.89 3.67
C THR A 83 -6.36 7.45 3.97
N HIS A 84 -6.43 8.71 4.42
CA HIS A 84 -7.68 9.48 4.39
C HIS A 84 -7.93 10.11 3.00
N ASN A 85 -6.92 10.15 2.12
CA ASN A 85 -7.05 10.78 0.83
C ASN A 85 -6.89 9.75 -0.31
N SER A 86 -7.92 9.69 -1.15
CA SER A 86 -7.92 9.17 -2.52
C SER A 86 -7.41 7.74 -2.77
N VAL A 87 -7.81 6.75 -1.97
CA VAL A 87 -7.95 5.38 -2.51
C VAL A 87 -9.44 5.14 -2.72
N ASP A 88 -9.82 4.76 -3.94
CA ASP A 88 -11.21 4.53 -4.30
C ASP A 88 -11.86 3.60 -3.25
N PRO A 89 -13.06 3.93 -2.74
CA PRO A 89 -13.71 3.20 -1.63
C PRO A 89 -14.11 1.75 -1.97
N ARG A 90 -13.74 1.25 -3.16
CA ARG A 90 -13.94 -0.14 -3.60
C ARG A 90 -12.72 -1.03 -3.34
N ASP A 91 -11.58 -0.46 -2.98
CA ASP A 91 -10.39 -1.21 -2.61
C ASP A 91 -10.49 -1.57 -1.11
N SER A 92 -11.04 -2.76 -0.89
CA SER A 92 -11.50 -3.36 0.37
C SER A 92 -10.46 -3.58 1.48
N CYS A 93 -9.25 -2.99 1.38
CA CYS A 93 -8.18 -3.21 2.37
C CYS A 93 -8.51 -2.66 3.77
N VAL A 94 -9.41 -1.66 3.86
CA VAL A 94 -9.77 -1.01 5.14
C VAL A 94 -10.81 -1.75 5.97
N HIS A 95 -11.57 -2.68 5.41
CA HIS A 95 -12.60 -3.40 6.18
C HIS A 95 -12.04 -4.52 7.06
N PHE A 96 -10.94 -5.17 6.66
CA PHE A 96 -10.40 -6.31 7.43
C PHE A 96 -9.58 -5.91 8.66
N VAL A 97 -9.06 -4.67 8.73
CA VAL A 97 -8.24 -4.23 9.87
C VAL A 97 -9.10 -3.82 11.07
N SER A 98 -10.40 -3.55 10.90
CA SER A 98 -11.30 -3.19 12.02
C SER A 98 -11.88 -4.40 12.77
N ASP A 99 -11.94 -5.59 12.15
CA ASP A 99 -12.52 -6.78 12.81
C ASP A 99 -11.50 -7.59 13.62
N CYS A 100 -10.19 -7.44 13.35
CA CYS A 100 -9.14 -8.16 14.10
C CYS A 100 -8.64 -7.42 15.36
N ILE A 101 -8.82 -6.10 15.48
CA ILE A 101 -8.36 -5.36 16.67
C ILE A 101 -9.36 -5.42 17.83
N PHE A 102 -10.64 -5.70 17.58
CA PHE A 102 -11.66 -5.74 18.64
C PHE A 102 -11.79 -7.08 19.40
N ILE A 103 -11.12 -8.16 18.96
CA ILE A 103 -11.15 -9.45 19.66
C ILE A 103 -9.91 -9.67 20.57
N GLY A 104 -8.87 -8.83 20.48
CA GLY A 104 -7.58 -9.09 21.15
C GLY A 104 -7.19 -8.17 22.32
N MET A 105 -7.94 -7.10 22.62
CA MET A 105 -7.48 -6.06 23.55
C MET A 105 -8.52 -5.67 24.60
N VAL A 106 -9.04 -6.66 25.35
CA VAL A 106 -9.64 -6.39 26.66
C VAL A 106 -9.07 -7.40 27.66
N LEU A 107 -8.43 -6.87 28.71
CA LEU A 107 -7.95 -7.52 29.93
C LEU A 107 -6.59 -8.24 29.88
N ARG A 108 -5.52 -7.44 29.71
CA ARG A 108 -4.36 -7.59 30.59
C ARG A 108 -4.27 -6.34 31.45
N LEU A 109 -4.73 -6.44 32.71
CA LEU A 109 -4.23 -5.70 33.89
C LEU A 109 -5.12 -6.05 35.10
N ASN A 110 -4.73 -7.06 35.86
CA ASN A 110 -4.77 -7.01 37.33
C ASN A 110 -3.95 -8.17 37.92
N THR A 111 -2.77 -7.80 38.39
CA THR A 111 -2.21 -8.11 39.72
C THR A 111 -1.90 -9.57 40.11
N ILE A 112 -0.65 -9.73 40.56
CA ILE A 112 0.08 -10.92 41.02
C ILE A 112 -0.32 -11.26 42.50
N PRO A 113 0.36 -12.17 43.23
CA PRO A 113 -0.02 -13.54 43.64
C PRO A 113 -0.39 -13.71 45.15
N SER A 114 -0.93 -14.86 45.58
CA SER A 114 -0.67 -15.45 46.93
C SER A 114 -1.36 -16.81 47.16
N ASP A 115 -0.54 -17.81 47.50
CA ASP A 115 -0.74 -18.89 48.47
C ASP A 115 -2.13 -19.09 49.13
N ARG A 116 -2.68 -20.31 48.97
CA ARG A 116 -3.28 -21.09 50.08
C ARG A 116 -3.55 -22.56 49.66
N LEU A 117 -2.68 -23.47 50.08
CA LEU A 117 -3.03 -24.85 50.46
C LEU A 117 -2.28 -25.20 51.74
#